data_AF-A0AAW5EV89-F1
#
_entry.id   AF-A0AAW5EV89-F1
#
_cell.length_a   1.000
_cell.length_b   1.000
_cell.length_c   1.000
_cell.angle_alpha   90.00
_cell.angle_beta   90.00
_cell.angle_gamma   90.00
#
_symmetry.space_group_name_H-M   'P 1'
#
loop_
_entity.id
_entity.type
_entity.pdbx_description
1 polymer ?
#
loop_
_entity_poly.entity_id
_entity_poly.type
_entity_poly.pdbx_seq_one_letter_code
_entity_poly.pdbx_strand_id
1 'polypeptide(L)'
;FRDGDPPPDLALEYYRVLGATILGYQEARTKLGDYVARNPEDMDARLEYDRILTYRIASRAEGLADLKRMARDADSTHIRHRALASWREALPWEPVTGSSIPLYQEWLASHPDDVEIRKLMQKAQLTQASIDAATARMAGYKLLSEKKYAEAASQFQQALTLSPNDPDSLGGLGIAAQAQQHPDEARA
;
A
#
# COMPACT_ATOMS: atom_id res chain seq x y z
N PHE A 1 -20.29 12.22 32.93
CA PHE A 1 -19.05 12.82 32.40
C PHE A 1 -19.18 14.32 32.52
N ARG A 2 -18.24 15.00 33.17
CA ARG A 2 -18.18 16.47 33.13
C ARG A 2 -17.51 16.81 31.79
N ASP A 3 -18.22 17.54 30.94
CA ASP A 3 -17.75 17.97 29.61
C ASP A 3 -17.44 16.85 28.59
N GLY A 4 -17.87 15.61 28.85
CA GLY A 4 -17.71 14.48 27.92
C GLY A 4 -16.38 13.73 28.03
N ASP A 5 -15.40 14.24 28.77
CA ASP A 5 -14.09 13.61 28.90
C ASP A 5 -14.12 12.43 29.91
N PRO A 6 -13.46 11.29 29.58
CA PRO A 6 -13.30 10.15 30.49
C PRO A 6 -12.36 10.49 31.66
N PRO A 7 -12.47 9.77 32.80
CA PRO A 7 -11.47 9.83 33.86
C PRO A 7 -10.04 9.59 33.35
N PRO A 8 -9.00 10.23 33.90
CA PRO A 8 -7.62 10.11 33.40
C PRO A 8 -7.11 8.66 33.31
N ASP A 9 -7.53 7.81 34.25
CA ASP A 9 -7.21 6.38 34.33
C ASP A 9 -7.91 5.53 33.25
N LEU A 10 -8.98 6.04 32.64
CA LEU A 10 -9.74 5.37 31.58
C LEU A 10 -9.62 6.05 30.21
N ALA A 11 -8.91 7.18 30.12
CA ALA A 11 -8.88 8.01 28.92
C ALA A 11 -8.28 7.27 27.71
N LEU A 12 -7.22 6.49 27.92
CA LEU A 12 -6.56 5.73 26.85
C LEU A 12 -7.48 4.66 26.27
N GLU A 13 -8.09 3.83 27.11
CA GLU A 13 -9.01 2.78 26.64
C GLU A 13 -10.30 3.38 26.05
N TYR A 14 -10.79 4.48 26.60
CA TYR A 14 -11.93 5.21 26.02
C TYR A 14 -11.62 5.71 24.60
N TYR A 15 -10.50 6.43 24.42
CA TYR A 15 -10.14 6.95 23.09
C TYR A 15 -9.76 5.84 22.11
N ARG A 16 -9.23 4.72 22.58
CA ARG A 16 -9.01 3.53 21.75
C ARG A 16 -10.32 2.98 21.18
N VAL A 17 -11.33 2.78 22.03
CA VAL A 17 -12.65 2.29 21.60
C VAL A 17 -13.34 3.32 20.70
N LEU A 18 -13.33 4.59 21.10
CA LEU A 18 -13.92 5.69 20.34
C LEU A 18 -13.26 5.85 18.96
N GLY A 19 -11.93 5.77 18.92
CA GLY A 19 -11.11 5.90 17.71
C GLY A 19 -11.36 4.81 16.67
N ALA A 20 -11.75 3.62 17.11
CA ALA A 20 -12.14 2.52 16.22
C ALA A 20 -13.47 2.79 15.48
N THR A 21 -14.32 3.69 15.99
CA THR A 21 -15.61 4.00 15.38
C THR A 21 -15.52 5.09 14.30
N ILE A 22 -16.45 5.09 13.34
CA ILE A 22 -16.50 6.10 12.27
C ILE A 22 -16.68 7.51 12.86
N LEU A 23 -17.63 7.66 13.77
CA LEU A 23 -18.00 8.96 14.36
C LEU A 23 -16.97 9.46 15.40
N GLY A 24 -16.35 8.54 16.14
CA GLY A 24 -15.45 8.87 17.24
C GLY A 24 -13.98 9.07 16.84
N TYR A 25 -13.59 8.69 15.63
CA TYR A 25 -12.19 8.78 15.17
C TYR A 25 -11.59 10.18 15.32
N GLN A 26 -12.30 11.22 14.86
CA GLN A 26 -11.74 12.59 14.87
C GLN A 26 -11.59 13.12 16.30
N GLU A 27 -12.54 12.82 17.17
CA GLU A 27 -12.48 13.20 18.57
C GLU A 27 -11.34 12.48 19.28
N ALA A 28 -11.25 11.15 19.14
CA ALA A 28 -10.17 10.36 19.72
C ALA A 28 -8.79 10.82 19.23
N ARG A 29 -8.63 11.06 17.93
CA ARG A 29 -7.39 11.61 17.36
C ARG A 29 -7.05 12.96 17.97
N THR A 30 -8.01 13.88 18.06
CA THR A 30 -7.75 15.23 18.57
C THR A 30 -7.38 15.19 20.05
N LYS A 31 -8.20 14.54 20.88
CA LYS A 31 -8.03 14.50 22.32
C LYS A 31 -6.78 13.72 22.74
N LEU A 32 -6.53 12.56 22.13
CA LEU A 32 -5.33 11.78 22.44
C LEU A 32 -4.07 12.43 21.88
N GLY A 33 -4.14 13.07 20.71
CA GLY A 33 -3.03 13.86 20.16
C GLY A 33 -2.64 15.02 21.09
N ASP A 34 -3.62 15.78 21.58
CA ASP A 34 -3.40 16.85 22.57
C ASP A 34 -2.79 16.32 23.88
N TYR A 35 -3.23 15.15 24.34
CA TYR A 35 -2.68 14.50 25.53
C TYR A 35 -1.20 14.11 25.31
N VAL A 36 -0.88 13.46 24.19
CA VAL A 36 0.50 13.05 23.85
C VAL A 36 1.42 14.26 23.71
N ALA A 37 0.93 15.36 23.12
CA ALA A 37 1.70 16.60 22.99
C ALA A 37 2.06 17.22 24.36
N ARG A 38 1.22 17.05 25.37
CA ARG A 38 1.46 17.55 26.74
C ARG A 38 2.26 16.56 27.60
N ASN A 39 2.26 15.28 27.24
CA ASN A 39 2.92 14.20 27.97
C ASN A 39 3.88 13.43 27.05
N PRO A 40 4.94 14.06 26.51
CA PRO A 40 5.80 13.44 25.51
C PRO A 40 6.58 12.22 26.02
N GLU A 41 6.70 12.05 27.34
CA GLU A 41 7.36 10.90 27.98
C GLU A 41 6.42 9.67 28.10
N ASP A 42 5.10 9.85 27.94
CA ASP A 42 4.11 8.78 28.02
C ASP A 42 4.08 7.98 26.70
N MET A 43 5.00 7.02 26.61
CA MET A 43 5.17 6.18 25.42
C MET A 43 3.98 5.26 25.14
N ASP A 44 3.23 4.86 26.18
CA ASP A 44 2.03 4.05 26.01
C ASP A 44 0.92 4.87 25.36
N ALA A 45 0.72 6.12 25.79
CA ALA A 45 -0.25 7.02 25.16
C ALA A 45 0.13 7.36 23.71
N ARG A 46 1.42 7.58 23.44
CA ARG A 46 1.90 7.84 22.07
C ARG A 46 1.68 6.64 21.16
N LEU A 47 2.00 5.44 21.63
CA LEU A 47 1.76 4.20 20.86
C LEU A 47 0.27 4.01 20.53
N GLU A 48 -0.63 4.26 21.49
CA GLU A 48 -2.07 4.17 21.25
C GLU A 48 -2.57 5.25 20.28
N TYR A 49 -2.00 6.45 20.33
CA TYR A 49 -2.28 7.49 19.34
C TYR A 49 -1.92 7.03 17.93
N ASP A 50 -0.68 6.56 17.73
CA ASP A 50 -0.21 6.10 16.44
C ASP A 50 -1.01 4.90 15.93
N ARG A 51 -1.39 3.98 16.82
CA ARG A 51 -2.30 2.89 16.50
C ARG A 51 -3.65 3.40 15.99
N ILE A 52 -4.27 4.36 16.65
CA ILE A 52 -5.54 4.95 16.19
C ILE A 52 -5.38 5.58 14.80
N LEU A 53 -4.26 6.27 14.54
CA LEU A 53 -3.98 6.82 13.21
C LEU A 53 -3.98 5.74 12.12
N THR A 54 -3.66 4.49 12.43
CA THR A 54 -3.72 3.39 11.44
C THR A 54 -5.14 2.98 11.03
N TYR A 55 -6.18 3.35 11.76
CA TYR A 55 -7.57 2.96 11.44
C TYR A 55 -8.17 3.70 10.24
N ARG A 56 -7.53 4.75 9.75
CA ARG A 56 -7.97 5.52 8.58
C ARG A 56 -6.86 5.62 7.55
N ILE A 57 -7.21 5.37 6.29
CA ILE A 57 -6.26 5.44 5.16
C ILE A 57 -5.53 6.79 5.13
N ALA A 58 -6.25 7.90 5.37
CA ALA A 58 -5.71 9.25 5.31
C ALA A 58 -4.61 9.55 6.35
N SER A 59 -4.58 8.83 7.46
CA SER A 59 -3.61 9.01 8.56
C SER A 59 -2.70 7.80 8.79
N ARG A 60 -2.94 6.68 8.10
CA ARG A 60 -2.27 5.43 8.41
C ARG A 60 -0.77 5.49 8.19
N ALA A 61 -0.32 6.17 7.14
CA ALA A 61 1.09 6.37 6.87
C ALA A 61 1.81 7.11 8.01
N GLU A 62 1.13 8.09 8.63
CA GLU A 62 1.65 8.84 9.79
C GLU A 62 1.85 7.91 11.00
N GLY A 63 0.80 7.19 11.40
CA GLY A 63 0.89 6.25 12.53
C GLY A 63 1.89 5.12 12.29
N LEU A 64 1.94 4.57 11.08
CA LEU A 64 2.92 3.54 10.71
C LEU A 64 4.37 4.03 10.80
N ALA A 65 4.64 5.29 10.44
CA ALA A 65 5.98 5.83 10.52
C ALA A 65 6.51 5.83 11.96
N ASP A 66 5.71 6.27 12.93
CA ASP A 66 6.13 6.32 14.33
C ASP A 66 6.15 4.94 14.99
N LEU A 67 5.17 4.07 14.70
CA LEU A 67 5.17 2.68 15.17
C LEU A 67 6.43 1.93 14.72
N LYS A 68 6.87 2.12 13.46
CA LYS A 68 8.11 1.53 12.95
C LYS A 68 9.35 2.05 13.68
N ARG A 69 9.40 3.36 13.95
CA ARG A 69 10.47 3.97 14.74
C ARG A 69 10.50 3.43 16.16
N MET A 70 9.35 3.37 16.84
CA MET A 70 9.23 2.80 18.19
C MET A 70 9.64 1.32 18.25
N ALA A 71 9.23 0.51 17.27
CA ALA A 71 9.60 -0.90 17.21
C ALA A 71 11.12 -1.11 17.12
N ARG A 72 11.85 -0.18 16.50
CA ARG A 72 13.31 -0.22 16.32
C ARG A 72 14.06 0.40 17.50
N ASP A 73 13.64 1.59 17.93
CA ASP A 73 14.49 2.51 18.69
C ASP A 73 14.06 2.69 20.15
N ALA A 74 12.85 2.25 20.55
CA ALA A 74 12.39 2.48 21.93
C ALA A 74 13.23 1.68 22.94
N ASP A 75 13.64 2.32 24.04
CA ASP A 75 14.39 1.66 25.12
C ASP A 75 13.59 0.54 25.80
N SER A 76 12.29 0.77 25.99
CA SER A 76 11.37 -0.19 26.61
C SER A 76 11.05 -1.36 25.67
N THR A 77 11.43 -2.57 26.10
CA THR A 77 11.07 -3.82 25.41
C THR A 77 9.56 -3.97 25.24
N HIS A 78 8.76 -3.52 26.21
CA HIS A 78 7.31 -3.56 26.12
C HIS A 78 6.77 -2.71 24.96
N ILE A 79 7.27 -1.47 24.84
CA ILE A 79 6.89 -0.55 23.77
C ILE A 79 7.33 -1.10 22.41
N ARG A 80 8.56 -1.63 22.29
CA ARG A 80 9.03 -2.25 21.03
C ARG A 80 8.09 -3.36 20.55
N HIS A 81 7.71 -4.29 21.46
CA HIS A 81 6.82 -5.40 21.11
C HIS A 81 5.42 -4.94 20.71
N ARG A 82 4.82 -4.00 21.44
CA ARG A 82 3.49 -3.46 21.11
C ARG A 82 3.52 -2.70 19.79
N ALA A 83 4.55 -1.90 19.55
CA ALA A 83 4.69 -1.13 18.32
C ALA A 83 4.86 -2.05 17.10
N LEU A 84 5.66 -3.12 17.24
CA LEU A 84 5.81 -4.15 16.22
C LEU A 84 4.47 -4.85 15.93
N ALA A 85 3.71 -5.20 16.97
CA ALA A 85 2.39 -5.81 16.81
C ALA A 85 1.40 -4.87 16.11
N SER A 86 1.36 -3.59 16.47
CA SER A 86 0.49 -2.60 15.83
C SER A 86 0.90 -2.29 14.39
N TRP A 87 2.20 -2.23 14.09
CA TRP A 87 2.67 -2.14 12.70
C TRP A 87 2.15 -3.33 11.89
N ARG A 88 2.32 -4.56 12.40
CA ARG A 88 1.86 -5.76 11.71
C ARG A 88 0.35 -5.80 11.50
N GLU A 89 -0.42 -5.39 12.49
CA GLU A 89 -1.89 -5.37 12.44
C GLU A 89 -2.41 -4.43 11.33
N ALA A 90 -1.68 -3.34 11.06
CA ALA A 90 -2.08 -2.35 10.07
C ALA A 90 -1.77 -2.73 8.61
N LEU A 91 -0.80 -3.61 8.36
CA LEU A 91 -0.39 -3.97 6.99
C LEU A 91 -1.52 -4.55 6.13
N PRO A 92 -2.40 -5.46 6.63
CA PRO A 92 -3.55 -5.94 5.87
C PRO A 92 -4.59 -4.87 5.52
N TRP A 93 -4.56 -3.70 6.16
CA TRP A 93 -5.47 -2.59 5.87
C TRP A 93 -4.98 -1.69 4.73
N GLU A 94 -3.75 -1.90 4.26
CA GLU A 94 -3.23 -1.19 3.09
C GLU A 94 -3.98 -1.60 1.82
N PRO A 95 -4.27 -0.66 0.91
CA PRO A 95 -4.74 -0.99 -0.42
C PRO A 95 -3.77 -1.97 -1.10
N VAL A 96 -4.30 -3.03 -1.72
CA VAL A 96 -3.45 -4.06 -2.35
C VAL A 96 -3.08 -3.63 -3.78
N THR A 97 -2.17 -2.66 -3.85
CA THR A 97 -1.69 -2.00 -5.07
C THR A 97 -0.16 -1.99 -5.11
N GLY A 98 0.44 -1.63 -6.25
CA GLY A 98 1.90 -1.57 -6.39
C GLY A 98 2.58 -0.64 -5.37
N SER A 99 1.92 0.44 -4.96
CA SER A 99 2.42 1.38 -3.95
C SER A 99 2.63 0.75 -2.56
N SER A 100 1.96 -0.36 -2.26
CA SER A 100 2.05 -1.05 -0.96
C SER A 100 3.15 -2.11 -0.92
N ILE A 101 3.73 -2.49 -2.09
CA ILE A 101 4.79 -3.49 -2.18
C ILE A 101 5.98 -3.16 -1.27
N PRO A 102 6.51 -1.91 -1.23
CA PRO A 102 7.63 -1.58 -0.35
C PRO A 102 7.31 -1.76 1.14
N LEU A 103 6.06 -1.52 1.56
CA LEU A 103 5.64 -1.69 2.95
C LEU A 103 5.65 -3.17 3.35
N TYR A 104 5.18 -4.05 2.46
CA TYR A 104 5.23 -5.49 2.70
C TYR A 104 6.66 -6.04 2.67
N GLN A 105 7.51 -5.54 1.77
CA GLN A 105 8.93 -5.90 1.71
C GLN A 105 9.67 -5.52 2.99
N GLU A 106 9.43 -4.31 3.51
CA GLU A 106 10.04 -3.84 4.76
C GLU A 106 9.72 -4.77 5.93
N TRP A 107 8.47 -5.22 6.05
CA TRP A 107 8.07 -6.19 7.07
C TRP A 107 8.72 -7.57 6.88
N LEU A 108 8.63 -8.12 5.66
CA LEU A 108 9.11 -9.45 5.33
C LEU A 108 10.64 -9.57 5.39
N ALA A 109 11.38 -8.47 5.32
CA ALA A 109 12.84 -8.46 5.49
C ALA A 109 13.27 -8.98 6.86
N SER A 110 12.46 -8.77 7.91
CA SER A 110 12.69 -9.28 9.27
C SER A 110 11.74 -10.41 9.67
N HIS A 111 10.64 -10.61 8.92
CA HIS A 111 9.62 -11.64 9.19
C HIS A 111 9.36 -12.48 7.94
N PRO A 112 10.37 -13.20 7.41
CA PRO A 112 10.25 -13.88 6.13
C PRO A 112 9.17 -14.95 6.13
N ASP A 113 8.83 -15.53 7.29
CA ASP A 113 7.84 -16.59 7.46
C ASP A 113 6.38 -16.12 7.50
N ASP A 114 6.13 -14.82 7.41
CA ASP A 114 4.78 -14.27 7.45
C ASP A 114 4.00 -14.53 6.15
N VAL A 115 3.29 -15.66 6.12
CA VAL A 115 2.56 -16.14 4.95
C VAL A 115 1.46 -15.17 4.50
N GLU A 116 0.79 -14.48 5.43
CA GLU A 116 -0.28 -13.55 5.09
C GLU A 116 0.26 -12.32 4.36
N ILE A 117 1.30 -11.68 4.92
CA ILE A 117 1.91 -10.51 4.26
C ILE A 117 2.55 -10.89 2.94
N ARG A 118 3.15 -12.08 2.83
CA ARG A 118 3.67 -12.59 1.56
C ARG A 118 2.58 -12.74 0.49
N LYS A 119 1.39 -13.23 0.86
CA LYS A 119 0.25 -13.32 -0.06
C LYS A 119 -0.27 -11.94 -0.48
N LEU A 120 -0.33 -10.97 0.44
CA LEU A 120 -0.70 -9.60 0.11
C LEU A 120 0.30 -8.96 -0.86
N MET A 121 1.60 -9.16 -0.63
CA MET A 121 2.66 -8.70 -1.53
C MET A 121 2.52 -9.32 -2.93
N GLN A 122 2.32 -10.64 -3.02
CA GLN A 122 2.12 -11.31 -4.31
C GLN A 122 0.88 -10.77 -5.03
N LYS A 123 -0.22 -10.54 -4.31
CA LYS A 123 -1.43 -9.95 -4.89
C LYS A 123 -1.18 -8.53 -5.40
N ALA A 124 -0.46 -7.71 -4.64
CA ALA A 124 -0.09 -6.36 -5.06
C ALA A 124 0.81 -6.37 -6.31
N GLN A 125 1.75 -7.32 -6.41
CA GLN A 125 2.58 -7.53 -7.59
C GLN A 125 1.76 -7.93 -8.82
N LEU A 126 0.79 -8.85 -8.66
CA LEU A 126 -0.11 -9.25 -9.76
C LEU A 126 -0.99 -8.08 -10.22
N THR A 127 -1.54 -7.29 -9.29
CA THR A 127 -2.28 -6.07 -9.62
C THR A 127 -1.42 -5.10 -10.43
N GLN A 128 -0.17 -4.88 -10.00
CA GLN A 128 0.75 -3.99 -10.71
C GLN A 128 1.12 -4.53 -12.09
N ALA A 129 1.45 -5.82 -12.19
CA ALA A 129 1.78 -6.47 -13.47
C ALA A 129 0.63 -6.36 -14.47
N SER A 130 -0.63 -6.45 -14.02
CA SER A 130 -1.80 -6.24 -14.88
C SER A 130 -1.90 -4.80 -15.40
N ILE A 131 -1.58 -3.80 -14.57
CA ILE A 131 -1.58 -2.38 -14.96
C ILE A 131 -0.44 -2.11 -15.96
N ASP A 132 0.74 -2.66 -15.69
CA ASP A 132 1.92 -2.52 -16.53
C ASP A 132 1.70 -3.20 -17.89
N ALA A 133 1.08 -4.39 -17.91
CA ALA A 133 0.71 -5.07 -19.13
C ALA A 133 -0.26 -4.24 -19.98
N ALA A 134 -1.30 -3.68 -19.37
CA ALA A 134 -2.24 -2.81 -20.06
C ALA A 134 -1.56 -1.55 -20.62
N THR A 135 -0.63 -0.97 -19.86
CA THR A 135 0.15 0.21 -20.27
C THR A 135 1.04 -0.11 -21.48
N ALA A 136 1.77 -1.22 -21.43
CA ALA A 136 2.60 -1.69 -22.54
C ALA A 136 1.75 -1.99 -23.79
N ARG A 137 0.60 -2.64 -23.64
CA ARG A 137 -0.34 -2.87 -24.74
C ARG A 137 -0.81 -1.56 -25.38
N MET A 138 -1.20 -0.56 -24.59
CA MET A 138 -1.58 0.76 -25.10
C MET A 138 -0.44 1.44 -25.85
N ALA A 139 0.79 1.35 -25.33
CA ALA A 139 1.98 1.87 -26.01
C ALA A 139 2.21 1.15 -27.36
N GLY A 140 2.02 -0.17 -27.40
CA GLY A 140 2.09 -0.97 -28.63
C GLY A 140 1.11 -0.48 -29.71
N TYR A 141 -0.14 -0.23 -29.35
CA TYR A 141 -1.13 0.32 -30.29
C TYR A 141 -0.80 1.74 -30.76
N LYS A 142 -0.25 2.59 -29.89
CA LYS A 142 0.23 3.91 -30.27
C LYS A 142 1.40 3.84 -31.26
N LEU A 143 2.34 2.92 -31.06
CA LEU A 143 3.46 2.71 -31.98
C LEU A 143 3.01 2.12 -33.33
N LEU A 144 1.98 1.26 -33.33
CA LEU A 144 1.34 0.79 -34.56
C LEU A 144 0.78 1.95 -35.39
N SER A 145 0.06 2.88 -34.78
CA SER A 145 -0.50 4.04 -35.51
C SER A 145 0.59 4.98 -36.03
N GLU A 146 1.74 5.02 -35.36
CA GLU A 146 2.95 5.72 -35.81
C GLU A 146 3.80 4.92 -36.83
N LYS A 147 3.36 3.72 -37.24
CA LYS A 147 4.07 2.81 -38.16
C LYS A 147 5.43 2.33 -37.64
N LYS A 148 5.68 2.43 -36.34
CA LYS A 148 6.89 1.94 -35.66
C LYS A 148 6.72 0.48 -35.27
N TYR A 149 6.65 -0.38 -36.28
CA TYR A 149 6.18 -1.75 -36.09
C TYR A 149 7.09 -2.62 -35.22
N ALA A 150 8.41 -2.43 -35.28
CA ALA A 150 9.37 -3.16 -34.44
C ALA A 150 9.22 -2.79 -32.95
N GLU A 151 9.11 -1.49 -32.65
CA GLU A 151 8.88 -0.99 -31.29
C GLU A 151 7.51 -1.44 -30.76
N ALA A 152 6.47 -1.41 -31.62
CA ALA A 152 5.15 -1.89 -31.27
C ALA A 152 5.16 -3.38 -30.86
N ALA A 153 5.83 -4.23 -31.66
CA ALA A 153 5.99 -5.64 -31.35
C ALA A 153 6.69 -5.86 -30.00
N SER A 154 7.73 -5.08 -29.71
CA SER A 154 8.42 -5.13 -28.41
C SER A 154 7.48 -4.80 -27.24
N GLN A 155 6.59 -3.81 -27.40
CA GLN A 155 5.63 -3.43 -26.36
C GLN A 155 4.56 -4.50 -26.12
N PHE A 156 4.02 -5.10 -27.18
CA PHE A 156 3.08 -6.22 -27.03
C PHE A 156 3.75 -7.44 -26.39
N GLN A 157 5.01 -7.73 -26.72
CA GLN A 157 5.74 -8.83 -26.09
C GLN A 157 6.02 -8.57 -24.60
N GLN A 158 6.27 -7.33 -24.21
CA GLN A 158 6.34 -6.93 -22.81
C GLN A 158 5.00 -7.16 -22.09
N ALA A 159 3.89 -6.73 -22.70
CA ALA A 159 2.56 -6.96 -22.15
C ALA A 159 2.27 -8.45 -21.95
N LEU A 160 2.65 -9.30 -22.90
CA LEU A 160 2.48 -10.76 -22.82
C LEU A 160 3.42 -11.43 -21.82
N THR A 161 4.58 -10.85 -21.53
CA THR A 161 5.46 -11.33 -20.46
C THR A 161 4.81 -11.13 -19.08
N LEU A 162 4.11 -10.00 -18.91
CA LEU A 162 3.44 -9.62 -17.66
C LEU A 162 2.05 -10.27 -17.52
N SER A 163 1.35 -10.43 -18.64
CA SER A 163 0.03 -11.06 -18.74
C SER A 163 -0.02 -12.01 -19.95
N PRO A 164 0.41 -13.28 -19.78
CA PRO A 164 0.51 -14.24 -20.88
C PRO A 164 -0.81 -14.54 -21.63
N ASN A 165 -1.94 -14.31 -20.97
CA ASN A 165 -3.28 -14.57 -21.51
C ASN A 165 -4.00 -13.28 -21.95
N ASP A 166 -3.28 -12.31 -22.51
CA ASP A 166 -3.84 -11.07 -23.07
C ASP A 166 -4.10 -11.21 -24.59
N PRO A 167 -5.34 -11.50 -25.02
CA PRO A 167 -5.66 -11.70 -26.44
C PRO A 167 -5.48 -10.43 -27.27
N ASP A 168 -5.68 -9.25 -26.70
CA ASP A 168 -5.48 -7.99 -27.41
C ASP A 168 -3.99 -7.79 -27.72
N SER A 169 -3.11 -8.08 -26.75
CA SER A 169 -1.66 -8.01 -26.97
C SER A 169 -1.17 -9.06 -27.96
N LEU A 170 -1.72 -10.28 -27.93
CA LEU A 170 -1.43 -11.30 -28.95
C LEU A 170 -1.84 -10.84 -30.35
N GLY A 171 -3.05 -10.29 -30.49
CA GLY A 171 -3.54 -9.75 -31.76
C GLY A 171 -2.68 -8.57 -32.24
N GLY A 172 -2.35 -7.64 -31.35
CA GLY A 172 -1.48 -6.51 -31.64
C GLY A 172 -0.09 -6.93 -32.11
N LEU A 173 0.51 -7.95 -31.49
CA LEU A 173 1.78 -8.53 -31.92
C LEU A 173 1.70 -9.11 -33.34
N GLY A 174 0.61 -9.82 -33.65
CA GLY A 174 0.35 -10.35 -35.00
C GLY A 174 0.25 -9.24 -36.05
N ILE A 175 -0.52 -8.18 -35.75
CA ILE A 175 -0.66 -7.00 -36.63
C ILE A 175 0.71 -6.33 -36.85
N ALA A 176 1.49 -6.14 -35.78
CA ALA A 176 2.82 -5.53 -35.87
C ALA A 176 3.78 -6.38 -36.72
N ALA A 177 3.76 -7.70 -36.55
CA ALA A 177 4.60 -8.60 -37.34
C ALA A 177 4.24 -8.57 -38.84
N GLN A 178 2.95 -8.57 -39.17
CA GLN A 178 2.49 -8.47 -40.56
C GLN A 178 2.91 -7.15 -41.21
N ALA A 179 2.74 -6.03 -40.49
CA ALA A 179 3.11 -4.71 -41.00
C ALA A 179 4.62 -4.53 -41.18
N GLN A 180 5.46 -5.23 -40.39
CA GLN A 180 6.91 -5.29 -40.62
C GLN A 180 7.28 -6.02 -41.91
N GLN A 181 6.55 -7.08 -42.27
CA GLN A 181 6.81 -7.83 -43.49
C GLN A 181 6.32 -7.06 -44.72
N HIS A 182 5.17 -6.39 -44.64
CA HIS A 182 4.53 -5.70 -45.76
C HIS A 182 4.30 -4.19 -45.48
N PRO A 183 5.37 -3.38 -45.41
CA PRO A 183 5.27 -1.97 -45.01
C PRO A 183 4.51 -1.08 -46.03
N ASP A 184 4.44 -1.50 -47.29
CA ASP A 184 3.78 -0.74 -48.36
C ASP A 184 2.26 -0.92 -48.40
N GLU A 185 1.75 -2.06 -47.91
CA GLU A 185 0.30 -2.35 -47.81
C GLU A 185 -0.35 -1.57 -46.67
N ALA A 186 0.42 -1.20 -45.64
CA ALA A 186 -0.03 -0.42 -44.47
C ALA A 186 -0.18 1.10 -44.75
N ARG A 187 -0.27 1.51 -46.02
CA ARG A 187 -0.37 2.92 -46.47
C ARG A 187 -1.74 3.32 -47.00
N ALA A 188 -2.65 2.38 -47.21
CA ALA A 188 -4.03 2.62 -47.66
C ALA A 188 -4.98 2.86 -46.48
#